data_AF-A0A9R1WHJ6-F1
#
_entry.id   AF-A0A9R1WHJ6-F1
#
_cell.length_a   1.000
_cell.length_b   1.000
_cell.length_c   1.000
_cell.angle_alpha   90.00
_cell.angle_beta   90.00
_cell.angle_gamma   90.00
#
_symmetry.space_group_name_H-M   'P 1'
#
loop_
_entity.id
_entity.type
_entity.pdbx_description
1 polymer ?
#
loop_
_entity_poly.entity_id
_entity_poly.type
_entity_poly.pdbx_seq_one_letter_code
_entity_poly.pdbx_strand_id
1 'polypeptide(L)'
;MRDNTSKTSGHQFTLELLQVTNNQCIELLRMSRDSYVRLCTHFRVKSWLKDSKHILVEEKMVMFLMMTGHNQRYVIIKLLDKMMVFANDIIVPTSFNPNPNVPGHNRRLRRIFKGAVGAHDGTLVHVIVPLDKQHLYRGRGKDNCYQNILAICDSNMIFTFVMAGWEGIAHDSRILSEALTDRDAPFLFPPPGLFTF
;
A
#
# COMPACT_ATOMS: atom_id res chain seq x y z
N MET A 1 -24.38 -10.93 -16.99
CA MET A 1 -23.39 -12.03 -17.09
C MET A 1 -22.25 -11.48 -17.92
N ARG A 2 -21.15 -11.01 -17.30
CA ARG A 2 -19.99 -10.49 -18.06
C ARG A 2 -19.11 -11.69 -18.42
N ASP A 3 -18.87 -11.85 -19.71
CA ASP A 3 -17.99 -12.88 -20.25
C ASP A 3 -16.57 -12.68 -19.73
N ASN A 4 -16.07 -13.66 -18.96
CA ASN A 4 -14.73 -13.70 -18.39
C ASN A 4 -13.79 -14.57 -19.25
N THR A 5 -13.71 -14.31 -20.54
CA THR A 5 -12.80 -15.05 -21.45
C THR A 5 -11.85 -14.12 -22.20
N SER A 6 -11.09 -13.33 -21.45
CA SER A 6 -9.91 -12.65 -22.01
C SER A 6 -8.79 -13.68 -22.22
N LYS A 7 -8.58 -14.11 -23.47
CA LYS A 7 -7.55 -15.06 -23.93
C LYS A 7 -6.13 -14.45 -24.04
N THR A 8 -5.85 -13.33 -23.39
CA THR A 8 -4.54 -12.66 -23.45
C THR A 8 -3.62 -13.15 -22.34
N SER A 9 -2.35 -13.45 -22.68
CA SER A 9 -1.33 -13.76 -21.66
C SER A 9 -1.07 -12.53 -20.78
N GLY A 10 -0.54 -12.73 -19.57
CA GLY A 10 -0.15 -11.60 -18.68
C GLY A 10 0.77 -10.59 -19.38
N HIS A 11 1.62 -11.07 -20.28
CA HIS A 11 2.52 -10.27 -21.09
C HIS A 11 1.75 -9.40 -22.08
N GLN A 12 0.82 -9.99 -22.84
CA GLN A 12 -0.01 -9.27 -23.79
C GLN A 12 -0.90 -8.24 -23.09
N PHE A 13 -1.50 -8.61 -21.95
CA PHE A 13 -2.27 -7.68 -21.12
C PHE A 13 -1.43 -6.49 -20.63
N THR A 14 -0.19 -6.74 -20.21
CA THR A 14 0.73 -5.69 -19.74
C THR A 14 1.15 -4.76 -20.88
N LEU A 15 1.37 -5.29 -22.09
CA LEU A 15 1.66 -4.49 -23.28
C LEU A 15 0.46 -3.63 -23.69
N GLU A 16 -0.74 -4.19 -23.68
CA GLU A 16 -1.99 -3.45 -23.95
C GLU A 16 -2.19 -2.34 -22.92
N LEU A 17 -1.89 -2.60 -21.65
CA LEU A 17 -1.98 -1.62 -20.57
C LEU A 17 -1.01 -0.44 -20.74
N LEU A 18 0.13 -0.61 -21.41
CA LEU A 18 1.03 0.51 -21.75
C LEU A 18 0.48 1.38 -22.90
N GLN A 19 -0.46 0.84 -23.67
CA GLN A 19 -1.10 1.50 -24.80
C GLN A 19 -2.44 2.17 -24.42
N VAL A 20 -3.01 1.88 -23.25
CA VAL A 20 -4.25 2.53 -22.78
C VAL A 20 -4.06 4.00 -22.44
N THR A 21 -5.17 4.74 -22.37
CA THR A 21 -5.17 6.16 -21.99
C THR A 21 -4.77 6.35 -20.52
N ASN A 22 -4.21 7.51 -20.19
CA ASN A 22 -3.83 7.81 -18.80
C ASN A 22 -5.01 7.68 -17.81
N ASN A 23 -6.22 8.04 -18.22
CA ASN A 23 -7.41 7.90 -17.37
C ASN A 23 -7.70 6.43 -17.06
N GLN A 24 -7.60 5.55 -18.07
CA GLN A 24 -7.77 4.11 -17.87
C GLN A 24 -6.65 3.52 -16.99
N CYS A 25 -5.40 3.99 -17.12
CA CYS A 25 -4.34 3.61 -16.17
C CYS A 25 -4.69 4.02 -14.73
N ILE A 26 -5.22 5.23 -14.52
CA ILE A 26 -5.62 5.68 -13.18
C ILE A 26 -6.77 4.83 -12.63
N GLU A 27 -7.75 4.48 -13.46
CA GLU A 27 -8.84 3.59 -13.05
C GLU A 27 -8.35 2.20 -12.67
N LEU A 28 -7.46 1.62 -13.49
CA LEU A 28 -6.97 0.25 -13.33
C LEU A 28 -5.88 0.15 -12.24
N LEU A 29 -4.84 0.97 -12.32
CA LEU A 29 -3.64 0.88 -11.49
C LEU A 29 -3.63 1.85 -10.31
N ARG A 30 -4.64 2.74 -10.22
CA ARG A 30 -4.69 3.84 -9.23
C ARG A 30 -3.52 4.83 -9.36
N MET A 31 -2.86 4.86 -10.52
CA MET A 31 -1.77 5.77 -10.83
C MET A 31 -1.66 6.04 -12.33
N SER A 32 -0.99 7.13 -12.70
CA SER A 32 -0.72 7.45 -14.11
C SER A 32 0.24 6.43 -14.72
N ARG A 33 0.20 6.29 -16.05
CA ARG A 33 1.11 5.42 -16.81
C ARG A 33 2.58 5.74 -16.52
N ASP A 34 2.92 7.03 -16.50
CA ASP A 34 4.31 7.46 -16.26
C ASP A 34 4.78 7.10 -14.85
N SER A 35 3.91 7.21 -13.85
CA SER A 35 4.21 6.80 -12.47
C SER A 35 4.42 5.30 -12.39
N TYR A 36 3.59 4.51 -13.08
CA TYR A 36 3.73 3.06 -13.17
C TYR A 36 5.06 2.64 -13.80
N VAL A 37 5.45 3.24 -14.94
CA VAL A 37 6.73 2.95 -15.60
C VAL A 37 7.91 3.31 -14.70
N ARG A 38 7.86 4.46 -14.02
CA ARG A 38 8.89 4.87 -13.06
C ARG A 38 8.99 3.91 -11.88
N LEU A 39 7.85 3.44 -11.37
CA LEU A 39 7.78 2.47 -10.28
C LEU A 39 8.44 1.14 -10.67
N CYS A 40 8.08 0.57 -11.83
CA CYS A 40 8.70 -0.65 -12.34
C CYS A 40 10.21 -0.49 -12.54
N THR A 41 10.64 0.64 -13.12
CA THR A 41 12.05 0.97 -13.32
C THR A 41 12.80 1.03 -11.99
N HIS A 42 12.21 1.69 -10.98
CA HIS A 42 12.80 1.81 -9.65
C HIS A 42 13.03 0.43 -9.00
N PHE A 43 12.01 -0.44 -9.02
CA PHE A 43 12.09 -1.79 -8.46
C PHE A 43 13.14 -2.66 -9.18
N ARG A 44 13.30 -2.46 -10.49
CA ARG A 44 14.30 -3.14 -11.32
C ARG A 44 15.72 -2.66 -10.99
N VAL A 45 15.95 -1.35 -10.94
CA VAL A 45 17.26 -0.75 -10.62
C VAL A 45 17.71 -1.12 -9.20
N LYS A 46 16.79 -1.09 -8.23
CA LYS A 46 17.05 -1.51 -6.84
C LYS A 46 17.20 -3.02 -6.69
N SER A 47 16.98 -3.80 -7.76
CA SER A 47 17.00 -5.28 -7.74
C SER A 47 16.04 -5.90 -6.74
N TRP A 48 14.98 -5.18 -6.34
CA TRP A 48 13.96 -5.68 -5.43
C TRP A 48 13.05 -6.69 -6.09
N LEU A 49 12.83 -6.53 -7.40
CA LEU A 49 12.19 -7.52 -8.26
C LEU A 49 13.07 -7.79 -9.47
N LYS A 50 12.99 -9.02 -9.98
CA LYS A 50 13.67 -9.48 -11.17
C LYS A 50 12.68 -10.24 -12.04
N ASP A 51 12.95 -10.26 -13.34
CA ASP A 51 12.20 -11.10 -14.26
C ASP A 51 12.37 -12.58 -13.84
N SER A 52 11.28 -13.32 -13.92
CA SER A 52 11.28 -14.78 -13.82
C SER A 52 11.22 -15.37 -15.22
N LYS A 53 11.47 -16.68 -15.34
CA LYS A 53 11.44 -17.39 -16.63
C LYS A 53 10.19 -17.11 -17.48
N HIS A 54 9.05 -16.82 -16.83
CA HIS A 54 7.76 -16.64 -17.49
C HIS A 54 7.01 -15.35 -17.11
N ILE A 55 7.55 -14.52 -16.21
CA ILE A 55 6.83 -13.34 -15.69
C ILE A 55 7.82 -12.20 -15.46
N LEU A 56 7.59 -11.09 -16.16
CA LEU A 56 8.37 -9.85 -16.06
C LEU A 56 8.04 -9.07 -14.77
N VAL A 57 8.93 -8.14 -14.39
CA VAL A 57 8.67 -7.21 -13.26
C VAL A 57 7.37 -6.43 -13.48
N GLU A 58 7.15 -5.95 -14.70
CA GLU A 58 5.98 -5.16 -15.08
C GLU A 58 4.69 -5.97 -14.86
N GLU A 59 4.67 -7.23 -15.29
CA GLU A 59 3.52 -8.12 -15.07
C GLU A 59 3.24 -8.33 -13.57
N LYS A 60 4.28 -8.55 -12.75
CA LYS A 60 4.15 -8.70 -11.29
C LYS A 60 3.56 -7.45 -10.65
N MET A 61 4.01 -6.27 -11.10
CA MET A 61 3.58 -4.98 -10.57
C MET A 61 2.14 -4.66 -10.98
N VAL A 62 1.75 -4.90 -12.24
CA VAL A 62 0.37 -4.75 -12.70
C VAL A 62 -0.57 -5.65 -11.93
N MET A 63 -0.22 -6.93 -11.79
CA MET A 63 -1.02 -7.88 -11.01
C MET A 63 -1.23 -7.33 -9.59
N PHE A 64 -0.17 -6.92 -8.91
CA PHE A 64 -0.29 -6.37 -7.56
C PHE A 64 -1.17 -5.12 -7.48
N LEU A 65 -0.91 -4.12 -8.33
CA LEU A 65 -1.64 -2.85 -8.31
C LEU A 65 -3.12 -3.04 -8.64
N MET A 66 -3.44 -3.93 -9.57
CA MET A 66 -4.82 -4.31 -9.86
C MET A 66 -5.46 -5.01 -8.67
N MET A 67 -4.71 -5.88 -7.98
CA MET A 67 -5.24 -6.60 -6.83
C MET A 67 -5.55 -5.66 -5.66
N THR A 68 -4.58 -4.83 -5.28
CA THR A 68 -4.74 -3.88 -4.17
C THR A 68 -5.69 -2.73 -4.51
N GLY A 69 -5.62 -2.20 -5.73
CA GLY A 69 -6.40 -1.05 -6.18
C GLY A 69 -7.89 -1.33 -6.40
N HIS A 70 -8.28 -2.60 -6.54
CA HIS A 70 -9.67 -3.02 -6.74
C HIS A 70 -10.21 -3.89 -5.61
N ASN A 71 -9.54 -3.88 -4.45
CA ASN A 71 -9.87 -4.70 -3.29
C ASN A 71 -10.06 -6.18 -3.66
N GLN A 72 -9.29 -6.65 -4.65
CA GLN A 72 -9.26 -8.05 -5.03
C GLN A 72 -8.32 -8.77 -4.07
N ARG A 73 -8.83 -9.83 -3.46
CA ARG A 73 -8.32 -10.37 -2.20
C ARG A 73 -7.13 -11.32 -2.38
N TYR A 74 -6.09 -10.99 -3.14
CA TYR A 74 -4.88 -11.81 -3.15
C TYR A 74 -3.62 -10.98 -3.40
N VAL A 75 -2.70 -11.00 -2.45
CA VAL A 75 -1.36 -10.41 -2.55
C VAL A 75 -0.31 -11.45 -2.20
N ILE A 76 0.80 -11.46 -2.94
CA ILE A 76 1.94 -12.31 -2.66
C ILE A 76 2.80 -11.61 -1.60
N ILE A 77 3.05 -12.23 -0.44
CA ILE A 77 3.81 -11.59 0.67
C ILE A 77 5.16 -11.04 0.22
N LYS A 78 5.90 -11.79 -0.62
CA LYS A 78 7.20 -11.33 -1.14
C LYS A 78 7.13 -9.98 -1.83
N LEU A 79 6.00 -9.66 -2.47
CA LEU A 79 5.80 -8.40 -3.15
C LEU A 79 5.39 -7.29 -2.17
N LEU A 80 4.57 -7.63 -1.17
CA LEU A 80 4.24 -6.73 -0.08
C LEU A 80 5.49 -6.27 0.68
N ASP A 81 6.41 -7.18 0.99
CA ASP A 81 7.69 -6.86 1.65
C ASP A 81 8.50 -5.83 0.85
N LYS A 82 8.58 -5.99 -0.48
CA LYS A 82 9.28 -5.03 -1.34
C LYS A 82 8.56 -3.69 -1.44
N MET A 83 7.22 -3.70 -1.39
CA MET A 83 6.43 -2.47 -1.34
C MET A 83 6.62 -1.72 -0.02
N MET A 84 6.81 -2.42 1.10
CA MET A 84 7.14 -1.77 2.38
C MET A 84 8.53 -1.13 2.34
N VAL A 85 9.52 -1.80 1.72
CA VAL A 85 10.84 -1.19 1.50
C VAL A 85 10.73 0.05 0.61
N PHE A 86 9.97 -0.03 -0.48
CA PHE A 86 9.71 1.13 -1.34
C PHE A 86 9.01 2.27 -0.60
N ALA A 87 8.02 1.95 0.24
CA ALA A 87 7.31 2.93 1.05
C ALA A 87 8.29 3.65 1.99
N ASN A 88 9.20 2.93 2.64
CA ASN A 88 10.23 3.53 3.50
C ASN A 88 11.24 4.40 2.71
N ASP A 89 11.54 4.06 1.46
CA ASP A 89 12.42 4.86 0.58
C ASP A 89 11.76 6.16 0.09
N ILE A 90 10.42 6.18 -0.08
CA ILE A 90 9.69 7.29 -0.72
C ILE A 90 8.91 8.14 0.27
N ILE A 91 8.36 7.55 1.33
CA ILE A 91 7.64 8.27 2.38
C ILE A 91 8.69 8.99 3.22
N VAL A 92 8.90 10.25 2.86
CA VAL A 92 9.67 11.16 3.69
C VAL A 92 8.72 11.69 4.76
N PRO A 93 9.04 11.53 6.05
CA PRO A 93 8.19 12.02 7.11
C PRO A 93 7.97 13.52 6.96
N THR A 94 6.74 13.93 6.66
CA THR A 94 6.40 15.34 6.50
C THR A 94 6.46 16.02 7.86
N SER A 95 6.98 17.24 7.92
CA SER A 95 6.83 18.08 9.11
C SER A 95 5.34 18.15 9.50
N PHE A 96 5.03 18.09 10.80
CA PHE A 96 3.69 18.27 11.38
C PHE A 96 3.17 19.70 11.22
N ASN A 97 3.28 20.27 10.02
CA ASN A 97 3.11 21.68 9.77
C ASN A 97 1.65 22.03 10.04
N PRO A 98 1.33 22.68 11.17
CA PRO A 98 -0.04 22.84 11.62
C PRO A 98 -0.72 23.99 10.88
N ASN A 99 -0.06 24.58 9.87
CA ASN A 99 -0.45 25.85 9.29
C ASN A 99 -1.90 25.80 8.78
N PRO A 100 -2.84 26.45 9.48
CA PRO A 100 -4.26 26.42 9.16
C PRO A 100 -4.59 27.26 7.92
N ASN A 101 -3.62 28.04 7.42
CA ASN A 101 -3.77 28.92 6.26
C ASN A 101 -3.31 28.27 4.94
N VAL A 102 -2.71 27.07 4.98
CA VAL A 102 -2.45 26.30 3.75
C VAL A 102 -3.81 25.82 3.21
N PRO A 103 -4.15 26.06 1.94
CA PRO A 103 -5.40 25.59 1.34
C PRO A 103 -5.40 24.05 1.20
N GLY A 104 -5.61 23.35 2.31
CA GLY A 104 -5.76 21.90 2.31
C GLY A 104 -7.16 21.51 1.84
N HIS A 105 -7.27 20.37 1.15
CA HIS A 105 -8.54 19.85 0.61
C HIS A 105 -9.61 19.58 1.68
N ASN A 106 -9.25 19.59 2.97
CA ASN A 106 -10.08 19.16 4.10
C ASN A 106 -10.32 20.23 5.19
N ARG A 107 -10.58 21.48 4.81
CA ARG A 107 -10.81 22.61 5.75
C ARG A 107 -11.90 22.33 6.79
N ARG A 108 -12.96 21.59 6.43
CA ARG A 108 -14.07 21.24 7.36
C ARG A 108 -13.61 20.29 8.47
N LEU A 109 -12.88 19.23 8.11
CA LEU A 109 -12.39 18.24 9.08
C LEU A 109 -11.40 18.86 10.07
N ARG A 110 -10.50 19.74 9.61
CA ARG A 110 -9.56 20.46 10.49
C ARG A 110 -10.23 21.36 11.54
N ARG A 111 -11.46 21.84 11.28
CA ARG A 111 -12.24 22.62 12.26
C ARG A 111 -12.85 21.75 13.35
N ILE A 112 -13.25 20.53 13.01
CA ILE A 112 -13.89 19.57 13.92
C ILE A 112 -12.82 18.88 14.77
N PHE A 113 -11.73 18.42 14.15
CA PHE A 113 -10.64 17.70 14.78
C PHE A 113 -9.44 18.62 15.01
N LYS A 114 -9.60 19.62 15.89
CA LYS A 114 -8.51 20.53 16.25
C LYS A 114 -7.36 19.76 16.90
N GLY A 115 -6.14 19.98 16.42
CA GLY A 115 -4.94 19.27 16.88
C GLY A 115 -4.66 17.96 16.14
N ALA A 116 -5.57 17.50 15.27
CA ALA A 116 -5.33 16.34 14.43
C ALA A 116 -4.36 16.68 13.28
N VAL A 117 -3.24 15.96 13.19
CA VAL A 117 -2.23 16.12 12.13
C VAL A 117 -2.37 15.09 11.01
N GLY A 118 -3.10 14.01 11.26
CA GLY A 118 -3.30 12.94 10.32
C GLY A 118 -4.37 11.96 10.78
N ALA A 119 -4.64 10.98 9.95
CA ALA A 119 -5.52 9.85 10.25
C ALA A 119 -4.78 8.54 9.96
N HIS A 120 -5.07 7.50 10.73
CA HIS A 120 -4.56 6.16 10.57
C HIS A 120 -5.70 5.17 10.36
N ASP A 121 -5.50 4.22 9.47
CA ASP A 121 -6.47 3.15 9.21
C ASP A 121 -5.74 1.87 8.82
N GLY A 122 -6.27 0.74 9.29
CA GLY A 122 -5.80 -0.59 8.94
C GLY A 122 -6.60 -1.19 7.79
N THR A 123 -5.91 -1.78 6.83
CA THR A 123 -6.54 -2.56 5.75
C THR A 123 -6.05 -4.00 5.78
N LEU A 124 -6.98 -4.94 5.91
CA LEU A 124 -6.69 -6.37 5.80
C LEU A 124 -6.51 -6.77 4.33
N VAL A 125 -5.28 -7.12 3.99
CA VAL A 125 -4.93 -7.67 2.69
C VAL A 125 -4.83 -9.18 2.81
N HIS A 126 -5.53 -9.89 1.94
CA HIS A 126 -5.40 -11.34 1.88
C HIS A 126 -4.06 -11.72 1.25
N VAL A 127 -3.33 -12.62 1.89
CA VAL A 127 -1.97 -12.99 1.54
C VAL A 127 -1.87 -14.46 1.13
N ILE A 128 -1.08 -14.73 0.09
CA ILE A 128 -0.73 -16.09 -0.32
C ILE A 128 0.58 -16.47 0.33
N VAL A 129 0.55 -17.46 1.22
CA VAL A 129 1.72 -17.94 1.98
C VAL A 129 1.93 -19.45 1.83
N PRO A 130 3.19 -19.91 1.94
CA PRO A 130 3.50 -21.33 2.02
C PRO A 130 2.71 -22.05 3.12
N LEU A 131 2.36 -23.32 2.88
CA LEU A 131 1.47 -24.10 3.76
C LEU A 131 1.98 -24.18 5.20
N ASP A 132 3.29 -24.30 5.38
CA ASP A 132 3.98 -24.30 6.68
C ASP A 132 3.83 -22.98 7.44
N LYS A 133 3.57 -21.86 6.75
CA LYS A 133 3.38 -20.53 7.35
C LYS A 133 1.92 -20.08 7.43
N GLN A 134 0.98 -20.79 6.80
CA GLN A 134 -0.44 -20.40 6.78
C GLN A 134 -1.03 -20.24 8.18
N HIS A 135 -0.62 -21.08 9.14
CA HIS A 135 -1.08 -21.01 10.51
C HIS A 135 -0.82 -19.66 11.19
N LEU A 136 0.24 -18.95 10.76
CA LEU A 136 0.60 -17.65 11.31
C LEU A 136 -0.34 -16.55 10.81
N TYR A 137 -0.79 -16.61 9.55
CA TYR A 137 -1.61 -15.57 8.92
C TYR A 137 -3.12 -15.91 8.89
N ARG A 138 -3.51 -17.07 9.42
CA ARG A 138 -4.88 -17.59 9.29
C ARG A 138 -5.90 -16.69 9.96
N GLY A 139 -6.92 -16.31 9.22
CA GLY A 139 -8.05 -15.58 9.78
C GLY A 139 -9.06 -16.46 10.50
N ARG A 140 -10.07 -15.84 11.13
CA ARG A 140 -11.17 -16.54 11.84
C ARG A 140 -12.10 -17.36 10.93
N GLY A 141 -11.92 -17.37 9.60
CA GLY A 141 -12.79 -18.11 8.68
C GLY A 141 -12.12 -18.61 7.39
N LYS A 142 -12.42 -19.86 7.04
CA LYS A 142 -12.18 -20.53 5.72
C LYS A 142 -10.75 -20.52 5.18
N ASP A 143 -9.76 -20.97 5.95
CA ASP A 143 -8.37 -21.23 5.50
C ASP A 143 -7.63 -20.07 4.82
N ASN A 144 -8.22 -18.88 4.84
CA ASN A 144 -7.70 -17.71 4.20
C ASN A 144 -6.70 -17.02 5.12
N CYS A 145 -5.62 -16.54 4.53
CA CYS A 145 -4.55 -15.86 5.24
C CYS A 145 -4.65 -14.36 5.00
N TYR A 146 -4.48 -13.55 6.04
CA TYR A 146 -4.56 -12.10 5.96
C TYR A 146 -3.39 -11.45 6.70
N GLN A 147 -2.99 -10.28 6.21
CA GLN A 147 -2.05 -9.39 6.85
C GLN A 147 -2.65 -8.00 6.85
N ASN A 148 -2.71 -7.39 8.03
CA ASN A 148 -3.18 -6.01 8.15
C ASN A 148 -2.05 -5.06 7.76
N ILE A 149 -2.35 -3.98 7.06
CA ILE A 149 -1.42 -2.90 6.75
C ILE A 149 -1.98 -1.64 7.39
N LEU A 150 -1.23 -1.07 8.33
CA LEU A 150 -1.54 0.21 8.94
C LEU A 150 -0.91 1.31 8.10
N ALA A 151 -1.69 2.30 7.73
CA ALA A 151 -1.19 3.49 7.06
C ALA A 151 -1.66 4.74 7.82
N ILE A 152 -0.78 5.75 7.91
CA ILE A 152 -1.08 7.07 8.44
C ILE A 152 -0.91 8.06 7.31
N CYS A 153 -1.88 8.94 7.12
CA CYS A 153 -1.80 10.05 6.18
C CYS A 153 -1.99 11.38 6.88
N ASP A 154 -1.38 12.43 6.34
CA ASP A 154 -1.62 13.79 6.79
C ASP A 154 -3.00 14.29 6.32
N SER A 155 -3.36 15.49 6.76
CA SER A 155 -4.62 16.13 6.35
C SER A 155 -4.76 16.43 4.85
N ASN A 156 -3.70 16.28 4.04
CA ASN A 156 -3.72 16.38 2.58
C ASN A 156 -3.85 15.00 1.92
N MET A 157 -4.11 13.94 2.69
CA MET A 157 -4.19 12.55 2.23
C MET A 157 -2.86 12.02 1.68
N ILE A 158 -1.74 12.58 2.13
CA ILE A 158 -0.40 12.08 1.79
C ILE A 158 0.06 11.12 2.88
N PHE A 159 0.44 9.90 2.52
CA PHE A 159 0.97 8.93 3.49
C PHE A 159 2.24 9.47 4.14
N THR A 160 2.28 9.43 5.48
CA THR A 160 3.41 9.83 6.31
C THR A 160 4.05 8.64 7.02
N PHE A 161 3.33 7.52 7.10
CA PHE A 161 3.81 6.27 7.67
C PHE A 161 3.01 5.11 7.09
N VAL A 162 3.67 4.00 6.77
CA VAL A 162 3.02 2.74 6.38
C VAL A 162 3.77 1.58 6.99
N MET A 163 3.06 0.63 7.58
CA MET A 163 3.64 -0.56 8.17
C MET A 163 2.75 -1.77 7.92
N ALA A 164 3.36 -2.85 7.43
CA ALA A 164 2.71 -4.15 7.40
C ALA A 164 2.71 -4.76 8.81
N GLY A 165 1.54 -5.16 9.27
CA GLY A 165 1.37 -5.90 10.52
C GLY A 165 2.01 -7.28 10.46
N TRP A 166 2.29 -7.80 11.65
CA TRP A 166 2.89 -9.12 11.85
C TRP A 166 1.90 -10.25 11.57
N GLU A 167 2.38 -11.49 11.66
CA GLU A 167 1.52 -12.63 11.43
C GLU A 167 0.32 -12.68 12.39
N GLY A 168 -0.85 -12.92 11.81
CA GLY A 168 -2.14 -12.93 12.47
C GLY A 168 -2.98 -11.74 12.02
N ILE A 169 -4.29 -11.77 12.26
CA ILE A 169 -5.15 -10.58 12.09
C ILE A 169 -4.81 -9.61 13.22
N ALA A 170 -3.65 -8.97 13.15
CA ALA A 170 -3.21 -7.97 14.11
C ALA A 170 -4.15 -6.78 14.02
N HIS A 171 -4.69 -6.36 15.16
CA HIS A 171 -5.46 -5.12 15.26
C HIS A 171 -4.56 -3.91 15.05
N ASP A 172 -5.12 -2.84 14.49
CA ASP A 172 -4.41 -1.58 14.21
C ASP A 172 -3.66 -1.05 15.44
N SER A 173 -4.30 -1.13 16.62
CA SER A 173 -3.71 -0.71 17.89
C SER A 173 -2.44 -1.49 18.25
N ARG A 174 -2.36 -2.77 17.88
CA ARG A 174 -1.16 -3.59 18.12
C ARG A 174 -0.04 -3.23 17.16
N ILE A 175 -0.36 -3.00 15.87
CA ILE A 175 0.63 -2.58 14.87
C ILE A 175 1.19 -1.22 15.25
N LEU A 176 0.32 -0.28 15.65
CA LEU A 176 0.74 1.04 16.11
C LEU A 176 1.59 0.92 17.39
N SER A 177 1.16 0.16 18.39
CA SER A 177 1.93 -0.02 19.62
C SER A 177 3.33 -0.57 19.36
N GLU A 178 3.47 -1.50 18.41
CA GLU A 178 4.77 -2.07 18.05
C GLU A 178 5.64 -1.03 17.33
N ALA A 179 5.06 -0.29 16.38
CA ALA A 179 5.74 0.81 15.69
C ALA A 179 6.26 1.88 16.67
N LEU A 180 5.54 2.12 17.77
CA LEU A 180 5.95 3.06 18.81
C LEU A 180 7.12 2.54 19.66
N THR A 181 7.33 1.23 19.73
CA THR A 181 8.43 0.60 20.48
C THR A 181 9.66 0.31 19.63
N ASP A 182 9.49 0.21 18.31
CA ASP A 182 10.57 0.01 17.35
C ASP A 182 11.32 1.32 17.09
N ARG A 183 12.61 1.35 17.44
CA ARG A 183 13.47 2.53 17.25
C ARG A 183 13.88 2.75 15.80
N ASP A 184 13.82 1.71 14.99
CA ASP A 184 14.16 1.75 13.57
C ASP A 184 12.93 2.02 12.69
N ALA A 185 11.72 1.97 13.28
CA ALA A 185 10.51 2.35 12.58
C ALA A 185 10.54 3.86 12.26
N PRO A 186 10.23 4.27 11.02
CA PRO A 186 10.22 5.68 10.61
C PRO A 186 9.01 6.46 11.17
N PHE A 187 8.46 6.04 12.30
CA PHE A 187 7.30 6.67 12.92
C PHE A 187 7.69 8.00 13.55
N LEU A 188 7.01 9.08 13.15
CA LEU A 188 7.16 10.37 13.82
C LEU A 188 6.09 10.56 14.89
N PHE A 189 6.54 10.94 16.09
CA PHE A 189 5.66 11.38 17.14
C PHE A 189 5.16 12.80 16.86
N PRO A 190 3.84 13.05 16.91
CA PRO A 190 3.31 14.40 16.82
C PRO A 190 3.83 15.25 18.00
N PRO A 191 4.10 16.55 17.79
CA PRO A 191 4.47 17.48 18.85
C PRO A 191 3.43 17.51 19.97
N PRO A 192 3.81 17.95 21.20
CA PRO A 192 2.86 18.11 22.29
C PRO A 192 1.62 18.93 21.89
N GLY A 193 0.43 18.39 22.20
CA GLY A 193 -0.85 19.01 21.83
C GLY A 193 -1.38 18.66 20.44
N LEU A 194 -0.64 17.84 19.67
CA LEU A 194 -1.07 17.30 18.38
C LEU A 194 -1.20 15.78 18.46
N PHE A 195 -2.04 15.20 17.60
CA PHE A 195 -2.30 13.76 17.58
C PHE A 195 -2.74 13.26 16.20
N THR A 196 -2.59 11.96 15.95
CA THR A 196 -3.14 11.26 14.78
C THR A 196 -4.43 10.56 15.17
N PHE A 197 -5.45 10.62 14.32
CA PHE A 197 -6.76 10.01 14.54
C PHE A 197 -6.89 8.63 13.96
#